data_AF-A0A8C8R9S1-F1
#
_entry.id   AF-A0A8C8R9S1-F1
#
_cell.length_a   1.000
_cell.length_b   1.000
_cell.length_c   1.000
_cell.angle_alpha   90.00
_cell.angle_beta   90.00
_cell.angle_gamma   90.00
#
_symmetry.space_group_name_H-M   'P 1'
#
loop_
_entity.id
_entity.type
_entity.pdbx_description
1 polymer ?
#
loop_
_entity_poly.entity_id
_entity_poly.type
_entity_poly.pdbx_seq_one_letter_code
_entity_poly.pdbx_strand_id
1 'polypeptide(L)'
;MKVFKSLVLFLVLPLVRGSMVQLKNGGYEDIVIAINPGLPEDSSIITNIQAMVKEASTYLFNATKQRFFFKAVKIIIPLTWQPKPEYLSLKTESYDKADVIVADPFLKHGDDPYTLQYGRCGEKGQYIHFTPNFLLNDRLLKIYGSRGTKVFVHEWAHLRWGVFDEYNNDAPFYVSDNSGNTIVEATRCSANITGKYVVQNCAGDNCIRNCSYDNQTKLYEAGCTFVPDVIQNTPASIMYMQSLASVSTVISF
;
A
#
# COMPACT_ATOMS: atom_id res chain seq x y z
N MET A 1 65.35 16.16 -9.37
CA MET A 1 64.43 15.20 -8.70
C MET A 1 63.06 15.86 -8.56
N LYS A 2 62.07 15.48 -9.37
CA LYS A 2 60.69 15.99 -9.26
C LYS A 2 59.86 14.95 -8.51
N VAL A 3 59.40 15.31 -7.32
CA VAL A 3 58.56 14.47 -6.45
C VAL A 3 57.12 14.59 -6.96
N PHE A 4 56.58 13.53 -7.55
CA PHE A 4 55.15 13.44 -7.87
C PHE A 4 54.38 13.11 -6.59
N LYS A 5 53.63 14.08 -6.06
CA LYS A 5 52.64 13.84 -5.00
C LYS A 5 51.42 13.17 -5.64
N SER A 6 51.20 11.90 -5.33
CA SER A 6 49.97 11.18 -5.68
C SER A 6 48.81 11.72 -4.82
N LEU A 7 47.81 12.31 -5.47
CA LEU A 7 46.59 12.77 -4.84
C LEU A 7 45.58 11.60 -4.86
N VAL A 8 45.41 10.92 -3.73
CA VAL A 8 44.41 9.86 -3.58
C VAL A 8 43.06 10.52 -3.31
N LEU A 9 42.17 10.47 -4.31
CA LEU A 9 40.80 10.95 -4.20
C LEU A 9 39.96 9.88 -3.49
N PHE A 10 39.67 10.06 -2.20
CA PHE A 10 38.67 9.25 -1.49
C PHE A 10 37.27 9.62 -2.01
N LEU A 11 36.70 8.77 -2.87
CA LEU A 11 35.29 8.83 -3.22
C LEU A 11 34.49 8.43 -1.97
N VAL A 12 34.02 9.42 -1.19
CA VAL A 12 33.02 9.17 -0.15
C VAL A 12 31.68 9.00 -0.86
N LEU A 13 31.34 7.76 -1.21
CA LEU A 13 29.99 7.43 -1.64
C LEU A 13 29.04 7.81 -0.49
N PRO A 14 28.03 8.68 -0.71
CA PRO A 14 27.02 8.90 0.30
C PRO A 14 26.37 7.55 0.57
N LEU A 15 26.50 7.05 1.81
CA LEU A 15 25.79 5.87 2.26
C LEU A 15 24.30 6.17 2.07
N VAL A 16 23.69 5.57 1.05
CA VAL A 16 22.24 5.63 0.85
C VAL A 16 21.63 4.94 2.06
N ARG A 17 21.25 5.72 3.07
CA ARG A 17 20.67 5.25 4.32
C ARG A 17 19.23 4.82 4.02
N GLY A 18 19.07 3.59 3.57
CA GLY A 18 17.76 2.97 3.36
C GLY A 18 17.25 2.25 4.61
N SER A 19 15.98 1.84 4.54
CA SER A 19 15.35 0.85 5.43
C SER A 19 16.33 -0.24 5.88
N MET A 20 16.31 -0.54 7.18
CA MET A 20 17.16 -1.58 7.79
C MET A 20 16.54 -2.98 7.71
N VAL A 21 15.35 -3.12 7.08
CA VAL A 21 14.57 -4.35 7.07
C VAL A 21 15.35 -5.51 6.46
N GLN A 22 15.53 -6.54 7.27
CA GLN A 22 16.16 -7.80 6.89
C GLN A 22 15.09 -8.88 6.69
N LEU A 23 15.35 -9.83 5.78
CA LEU A 23 14.55 -11.03 5.63
C LEU A 23 15.38 -12.23 6.04
N LYS A 24 15.03 -12.88 7.16
CA LYS A 24 15.74 -14.06 7.68
C LYS A 24 14.76 -15.21 7.90
N ASN A 25 15.00 -16.34 7.22
CA ASN A 25 14.17 -17.54 7.31
C ASN A 25 12.66 -17.24 7.09
N GLY A 26 12.35 -16.39 6.12
CA GLY A 26 10.98 -15.97 5.80
C GLY A 26 10.42 -14.84 6.68
N GLY A 27 11.06 -14.52 7.81
CA GLY A 27 10.63 -13.46 8.71
C GLY A 27 11.27 -12.11 8.39
N TYR A 28 10.45 -11.07 8.20
CA TYR A 28 10.94 -9.69 8.17
C TYR A 28 11.27 -9.21 9.58
N GLU A 29 12.49 -8.71 9.76
CA GLU A 29 13.04 -8.15 11.00
C GLU A 29 13.46 -6.69 10.78
N ASP A 30 13.61 -5.96 11.88
CA ASP A 30 14.08 -4.57 11.90
C ASP A 30 13.19 -3.58 11.14
N ILE A 31 11.89 -3.88 11.08
CA ILE A 31 10.88 -2.95 10.57
C ILE A 31 10.67 -1.85 11.59
N VAL A 32 10.66 -0.60 11.13
CA VAL A 32 10.49 0.59 11.97
C VAL A 32 9.18 1.28 11.61
N ILE A 33 8.29 1.40 12.59
CA ILE A 33 7.07 2.19 12.52
C ILE A 33 7.26 3.41 13.43
N ALA A 34 7.15 4.63 12.91
CA ALA A 34 7.43 5.83 13.68
C ALA A 34 6.19 6.74 13.80
N ILE A 35 5.86 7.11 15.03
CA ILE A 35 4.76 8.04 15.32
C ILE A 35 5.34 9.46 15.31
N ASN A 36 4.69 10.39 14.61
CA ASN A 36 5.13 11.77 14.51
C ASN A 36 4.98 12.51 15.85
N PRO A 37 5.99 13.28 16.31
CA PRO A 37 5.94 13.99 17.59
C PRO A 37 4.92 15.14 17.67
N GLY A 38 4.40 15.61 16.53
CA GLY A 38 3.30 16.57 16.48
C GLY A 38 1.95 15.97 16.85
N LEU A 39 1.83 14.64 16.88
CA LEU A 39 0.57 13.97 17.23
C LEU A 39 0.32 13.96 18.74
N PRO A 40 -0.92 14.23 19.19
CA PRO A 40 -1.28 14.11 20.59
C PRO A 40 -1.10 12.67 21.07
N GLU A 41 -0.79 12.52 22.36
CA GLU A 41 -0.62 11.20 22.97
C GLU A 41 -1.94 10.43 23.00
N ASP A 42 -1.95 9.26 22.35
CA ASP A 42 -3.02 8.28 22.41
C ASP A 42 -2.43 6.86 22.33
N SER A 43 -2.49 6.13 23.45
CA SER A 43 -1.97 4.76 23.51
C SER A 43 -2.68 3.79 22.56
N SER A 44 -3.91 4.10 22.14
CA SER A 44 -4.68 3.29 21.19
C SER A 44 -3.99 3.18 19.84
N ILE A 45 -3.20 4.20 19.43
CA ILE A 45 -2.38 4.15 18.22
C ILE A 45 -1.39 2.97 18.30
N ILE A 46 -0.68 2.82 19.43
CA ILE A 46 0.28 1.74 19.63
C ILE A 46 -0.43 0.38 19.59
N THR A 47 -1.54 0.24 20.31
CA THR A 47 -2.32 -1.00 20.37
C THR A 47 -2.84 -1.40 18.98
N ASN A 48 -3.35 -0.44 18.20
CA ASN A 48 -3.89 -0.71 16.88
C ASN A 48 -2.78 -1.03 15.87
N ILE A 49 -1.60 -0.42 15.97
CA ILE A 49 -0.42 -0.82 15.18
C ILE A 49 -0.04 -2.27 15.48
N GLN A 50 0.03 -2.66 16.75
CA GLN A 50 0.37 -4.04 17.15
C GLN A 50 -0.64 -5.06 16.60
N ALA A 51 -1.93 -4.77 16.72
CA ALA A 51 -3.00 -5.62 16.18
C ALA A 51 -2.90 -5.74 14.65
N MET A 52 -2.77 -4.60 13.96
CA MET A 52 -2.62 -4.53 12.51
C MET A 52 -1.43 -5.36 12.02
N VAL A 53 -0.25 -5.22 12.63
CA VAL A 53 0.96 -5.99 12.25
C VAL A 53 0.76 -7.48 12.48
N LYS A 54 0.11 -7.89 13.57
CA LYS A 54 -0.16 -9.30 13.90
C LYS A 54 -1.10 -9.95 12.89
N GLU A 55 -2.18 -9.27 12.54
CA GLU A 55 -3.12 -9.70 11.49
C GLU A 55 -2.42 -9.80 10.14
N ALA A 56 -1.68 -8.76 9.76
CA ALA A 56 -0.95 -8.71 8.51
C ALA A 56 0.09 -9.84 8.40
N SER A 57 0.78 -10.16 9.48
CA SER A 57 1.77 -11.24 9.52
C SER A 57 1.14 -12.59 9.20
N THR A 58 -0.01 -12.86 9.82
CA THR A 58 -0.78 -14.09 9.61
C THR A 58 -1.28 -14.18 8.16
N TYR A 59 -1.82 -13.08 7.64
CA TYR A 59 -2.31 -13.04 6.27
C TYR A 59 -1.19 -13.21 5.25
N LEU A 60 -0.11 -12.43 5.37
CA LEU A 60 1.04 -12.50 4.46
C LEU A 60 1.63 -13.91 4.43
N PHE A 61 1.72 -14.57 5.57
CA PHE A 61 2.17 -15.96 5.64
C PHE A 61 1.29 -16.88 4.81
N ASN A 62 -0.02 -16.83 4.98
CA ASN A 62 -0.94 -17.67 4.22
C ASN A 62 -0.96 -17.32 2.73
N ALA A 63 -1.07 -16.04 2.39
CA ALA A 63 -1.15 -15.54 1.01
C ALA A 63 0.13 -15.80 0.21
N THR A 64 1.27 -16.00 0.88
CA THR A 64 2.57 -16.32 0.26
C THR A 64 2.90 -17.81 0.30
N LYS A 65 1.92 -18.69 0.58
CA LYS A 65 2.12 -20.14 0.72
C LYS A 65 3.17 -20.46 1.81
N GLN A 66 3.00 -19.83 2.97
CA GLN A 66 3.80 -20.01 4.18
C GLN A 66 5.27 -19.57 4.05
N ARG A 67 5.53 -18.52 3.24
CA ARG A 67 6.90 -18.07 2.95
C ARG A 67 7.32 -16.84 3.71
N PHE A 68 6.45 -15.84 3.81
CA PHE A 68 6.82 -14.53 4.35
C PHE A 68 5.91 -14.12 5.50
N PHE A 69 6.49 -13.53 6.55
CA PHE A 69 5.74 -13.04 7.70
C PHE A 69 6.50 -11.89 8.38
N PHE A 70 5.80 -11.12 9.22
CA PHE A 70 6.43 -10.10 10.06
C PHE A 70 6.89 -10.73 11.37
N LYS A 71 8.21 -10.75 11.60
CA LYS A 71 8.83 -11.43 12.74
C LYS A 71 9.13 -10.47 13.89
N ALA A 72 9.70 -9.31 13.59
CA ALA A 72 10.04 -8.31 14.61
C ALA A 72 9.85 -6.89 14.07
N VAL A 73 9.07 -6.09 14.80
CA VAL A 73 8.74 -4.70 14.47
C VAL A 73 9.04 -3.81 15.66
N LYS A 74 9.62 -2.64 15.40
CA LYS A 74 9.98 -1.63 16.39
C LYS A 74 9.10 -0.41 16.17
N ILE A 75 8.44 0.05 17.24
CA ILE A 75 7.61 1.26 17.19
C ILE A 75 8.39 2.38 17.89
N ILE A 76 8.67 3.47 17.17
CA ILE A 76 9.27 4.67 17.76
C ILE A 76 8.15 5.49 18.40
N ILE A 77 8.24 5.64 19.72
CA ILE A 77 7.35 6.49 20.50
C ILE A 77 7.90 7.92 20.53
N PRO A 78 7.06 8.96 20.34
CA PRO A 78 7.53 10.33 20.39
C PRO A 78 8.08 10.72 21.77
N LEU A 79 9.12 11.55 21.78
CA LEU A 79 9.65 12.15 23.02
C LEU A 79 8.67 13.16 23.65
N THR A 80 7.66 13.61 22.90
CA THR A 80 6.59 14.47 23.39
C THR A 80 5.54 13.71 24.20
N TRP A 81 5.52 12.38 24.13
CA TRP A 81 4.63 11.53 24.93
C TRP A 81 5.26 11.21 26.29
N GLN A 82 4.42 10.88 27.27
CA GLN A 82 4.88 10.52 28.60
C GLN A 82 5.73 9.24 28.57
N PRO A 83 6.92 9.24 29.18
CA PRO A 83 7.76 8.06 29.23
C PRO A 83 7.11 6.97 30.09
N LYS A 84 7.17 5.72 29.60
CA LYS A 84 6.69 4.55 30.33
C LYS A 84 7.82 3.54 30.58
N PRO A 85 7.79 2.75 31.67
CA PRO A 85 8.85 1.80 32.00
C PRO A 85 9.13 0.76 30.90
N GLU A 86 8.14 0.41 30.10
CA GLU A 86 8.25 -0.53 28.98
C GLU A 86 8.96 0.06 27.75
N TYR A 87 9.18 1.37 27.69
CA TYR A 87 9.85 2.01 26.56
C TYR A 87 11.36 1.85 26.65
N LEU A 88 11.94 1.35 25.57
CA LEU A 88 13.38 1.16 25.45
C LEU A 88 14.01 2.38 24.77
N SER A 89 15.25 2.70 25.16
CA SER A 89 16.03 3.72 24.47
C SER A 89 16.31 3.30 23.02
N LEU A 90 16.13 4.25 22.10
CA LEU A 90 16.46 4.07 20.68
C LEU A 90 17.96 3.78 20.53
N LYS A 91 18.31 2.91 19.59
CA LYS A 91 19.71 2.58 19.29
C LYS A 91 20.10 3.15 17.93
N THR A 92 19.46 2.62 16.89
CA THR A 92 19.80 2.91 15.49
C THR A 92 18.61 3.41 14.69
N GLU A 93 17.40 3.26 15.26
CA GLU A 93 16.12 3.63 14.70
C GLU A 93 15.94 5.15 14.74
N SER A 94 15.36 5.70 13.68
CA SER A 94 15.05 7.13 13.57
C SER A 94 13.85 7.35 12.65
N TYR A 95 13.12 8.46 12.86
CA TYR A 95 11.90 8.78 12.12
C TYR A 95 12.15 8.91 10.61
N ASP A 96 13.27 9.53 10.20
CA ASP A 96 13.69 9.72 8.81
C ASP A 96 13.99 8.41 8.06
N LYS A 97 14.14 7.29 8.77
CA LYS A 97 14.43 5.96 8.21
C LYS A 97 13.31 4.96 8.44
N ALA A 98 12.16 5.43 8.93
CA ALA A 98 11.04 4.57 9.22
C ALA A 98 10.45 3.99 7.93
N ASP A 99 10.08 2.72 7.97
CA ASP A 99 9.38 2.02 6.89
C ASP A 99 7.91 2.45 6.82
N VAL A 100 7.36 2.78 7.98
CA VAL A 100 5.98 3.23 8.16
C VAL A 100 5.99 4.46 9.06
N ILE A 101 5.29 5.50 8.66
CA ILE A 101 5.08 6.69 9.48
C ILE A 101 3.60 6.86 9.82
N VAL A 102 3.34 7.26 11.05
CA VAL A 102 2.03 7.71 11.51
C VAL A 102 2.11 9.21 11.72
N ALA A 103 1.42 9.98 10.88
CA ALA A 103 1.50 11.44 10.86
C ALA A 103 0.16 12.07 10.44
N ASP A 104 0.07 13.39 10.54
CA ASP A 104 -1.08 14.15 10.07
C ASP A 104 -1.38 13.88 8.57
N PRO A 105 -2.65 13.98 8.15
CA PRO A 105 -3.03 13.74 6.77
C PRO A 105 -2.33 14.69 5.81
N PHE A 106 -1.90 14.17 4.66
CA PHE A 106 -1.41 15.00 3.57
C PHE A 106 -2.59 15.52 2.73
N LEU A 107 -2.56 16.78 2.29
CA LEU A 107 -3.66 17.45 1.57
C LEU A 107 -4.28 16.62 0.43
N LYS A 108 -3.44 15.91 -0.34
CA LYS A 108 -3.88 15.08 -1.46
C LYS A 108 -4.57 13.78 -1.04
N HIS A 109 -4.18 13.20 0.10
CA HIS A 109 -4.56 11.84 0.50
C HIS A 109 -5.56 11.80 1.67
N GLY A 110 -5.71 12.89 2.43
CA GLY A 110 -6.55 12.86 3.62
C GLY A 110 -6.13 11.72 4.56
N ASP A 111 -7.11 10.90 4.96
CA ASP A 111 -6.90 9.72 5.81
C ASP A 111 -6.61 8.42 5.04
N ASP A 112 -6.51 8.48 3.71
CA ASP A 112 -6.23 7.29 2.92
C ASP A 112 -4.80 6.78 3.18
N PRO A 113 -4.62 5.48 3.45
CA PRO A 113 -3.31 4.86 3.54
C PRO A 113 -2.62 4.90 2.17
N TYR A 114 -1.31 5.14 2.14
CA TYR A 114 -0.55 5.08 0.89
C TYR A 114 0.93 4.75 1.12
N THR A 115 1.57 4.24 0.08
CA THR A 115 3.02 4.08 0.01
C THR A 115 3.60 5.15 -0.90
N LEU A 116 4.58 5.91 -0.39
CA LEU A 116 5.32 6.83 -1.23
C LEU A 116 6.35 6.05 -2.05
N GLN A 117 6.15 5.96 -3.37
CA GLN A 117 7.04 5.26 -4.29
C GLN A 117 7.27 6.10 -5.55
N TYR A 118 8.54 6.41 -5.83
CA TYR A 118 8.97 7.08 -7.07
C TYR A 118 9.73 6.13 -8.02
N GLY A 119 10.03 4.93 -7.54
CA GLY A 119 10.81 3.93 -8.26
C GLY A 119 10.00 3.17 -9.30
N ARG A 120 10.71 2.39 -10.11
CA ARG A 120 10.12 1.49 -11.13
C ARG A 120 9.62 0.19 -10.52
N CYS A 121 8.99 -0.66 -11.34
CA CYS A 121 8.60 -2.00 -10.93
C CYS A 121 9.80 -2.76 -10.35
N GLY A 122 9.63 -3.35 -9.16
CA GLY A 122 10.70 -4.07 -8.45
C GLY A 122 11.58 -3.19 -7.57
N GLU A 123 11.46 -1.85 -7.66
CA GLU A 123 12.20 -0.93 -6.81
C GLU A 123 11.39 -0.59 -5.56
N LYS A 124 12.03 -0.68 -4.38
CA LYS A 124 11.37 -0.42 -3.11
C LYS A 124 10.80 1.01 -3.02
N GLY A 125 9.67 1.14 -2.33
CA GLY A 125 9.12 2.43 -1.90
C GLY A 125 10.00 3.12 -0.86
N GLN A 126 9.63 4.35 -0.54
CA GLN A 126 10.29 5.18 0.48
C GLN A 126 9.73 4.89 1.88
N TYR A 127 8.42 5.00 2.06
CA TYR A 127 7.72 4.70 3.31
C TYR A 127 6.21 4.48 3.06
N ILE A 128 5.55 3.80 3.99
CA ILE A 128 4.09 3.74 4.11
C ILE A 128 3.62 4.86 5.04
N HIS A 129 2.55 5.55 4.68
CA HIS A 129 1.94 6.61 5.48
C HIS A 129 0.58 6.19 5.99
N PHE A 130 0.40 6.30 7.31
CA PHE A 130 -0.89 6.17 7.97
C PHE A 130 -1.22 7.44 8.76
N THR A 131 -2.51 7.70 8.93
CA THR A 131 -2.97 8.77 9.83
C THR A 131 -3.47 8.19 11.15
N PRO A 132 -3.52 8.99 12.24
CA PRO A 132 -4.19 8.59 13.47
C PRO A 132 -5.64 8.19 13.21
N ASN A 133 -6.37 8.93 12.37
CA ASN A 133 -7.75 8.63 12.02
C ASN A 133 -7.90 7.29 11.31
N PHE A 134 -7.00 6.94 10.39
CA PHE A 134 -6.97 5.61 9.80
C PHE A 134 -6.85 4.53 10.87
N LEU A 135 -5.96 4.71 11.86
CA LEU A 135 -5.73 3.72 12.92
C LEU A 135 -6.85 3.68 13.97
N LEU A 136 -7.54 4.79 14.23
CA LEU A 136 -8.50 4.93 15.33
C LEU A 136 -9.96 4.82 14.89
N ASN A 137 -10.28 5.01 13.60
CA ASN A 137 -11.65 5.05 13.09
C ASN A 137 -11.93 3.99 12.01
N ASP A 138 -13.02 3.24 12.17
CA ASP A 138 -13.38 2.11 11.31
C ASP A 138 -14.07 2.49 9.98
N ARG A 139 -14.24 3.79 9.69
CA ARG A 139 -14.87 4.28 8.46
C ARG A 139 -14.26 3.68 7.20
N LEU A 140 -12.94 3.59 7.15
CA LEU A 140 -12.20 3.10 5.99
C LEU A 140 -12.21 1.56 5.87
N LEU A 141 -12.63 0.82 6.91
CA LEU A 141 -12.73 -0.64 6.83
C LEU A 141 -13.74 -1.11 5.78
N LYS A 142 -14.82 -0.34 5.58
CA LYS A 142 -15.82 -0.64 4.56
C LYS A 142 -15.30 -0.43 3.12
N ILE A 143 -14.27 0.39 2.96
CA ILE A 143 -13.72 0.78 1.65
C ILE A 143 -12.56 -0.13 1.29
N TYR A 144 -11.60 -0.32 2.20
CA TYR A 144 -10.36 -1.05 1.91
C TYR A 144 -10.30 -2.45 2.56
N GLY A 145 -11.22 -2.79 3.46
CA GLY A 145 -11.13 -3.99 4.28
C GLY A 145 -10.30 -3.80 5.54
N SER A 146 -9.88 -4.90 6.17
CA SER A 146 -9.16 -4.80 7.45
C SER A 146 -7.78 -4.13 7.31
N ARG A 147 -7.41 -3.37 8.34
CA ARG A 147 -6.13 -2.63 8.38
C ARG A 147 -4.94 -3.57 8.21
N GLY A 148 -4.93 -4.70 8.92
CA GLY A 148 -3.82 -5.65 8.86
C GLY A 148 -3.85 -6.51 7.60
N THR A 149 -4.87 -7.35 7.49
CA THR A 149 -5.00 -8.36 6.43
C THR A 149 -4.99 -7.78 5.03
N LYS A 150 -5.61 -6.61 4.83
CA LYS A 150 -5.79 -6.01 3.50
C LYS A 150 -4.87 -4.83 3.28
N VAL A 151 -5.05 -3.75 4.05
CA VAL A 151 -4.34 -2.49 3.80
C VAL A 151 -2.84 -2.64 4.02
N PHE A 152 -2.41 -3.11 5.19
CA PHE A 152 -0.99 -3.17 5.52
C PHE A 152 -0.21 -4.08 4.58
N VAL A 153 -0.78 -5.22 4.18
CA VAL A 153 -0.11 -6.14 3.25
C VAL A 153 -0.07 -5.58 1.82
N HIS A 154 -1.11 -4.87 1.39
CA HIS A 154 -1.14 -4.15 0.11
C HIS A 154 -0.04 -3.08 0.05
N GLU A 155 0.00 -2.18 1.05
CA GLU A 155 1.03 -1.15 1.15
C GLU A 155 2.43 -1.73 1.36
N TRP A 156 2.54 -2.84 2.08
CA TRP A 156 3.81 -3.55 2.23
C TRP A 156 4.33 -4.10 0.90
N ALA A 157 3.45 -4.57 0.02
CA ALA A 157 3.85 -5.05 -1.30
C ALA A 157 4.39 -3.89 -2.16
N HIS A 158 3.73 -2.74 -2.18
CA HIS A 158 4.27 -1.51 -2.77
C HIS A 158 5.64 -1.17 -2.19
N LEU A 159 5.74 -1.07 -0.86
CA LEU A 159 6.97 -0.66 -0.18
C LEU A 159 8.12 -1.62 -0.46
N ARG A 160 7.90 -2.93 -0.27
CA ARG A 160 9.00 -3.90 -0.23
C ARG A 160 9.34 -4.47 -1.60
N TRP A 161 8.34 -4.67 -2.45
CA TRP A 161 8.53 -5.34 -3.74
C TRP A 161 8.38 -4.38 -4.92
N GLY A 162 7.98 -3.13 -4.70
CA GLY A 162 7.86 -2.15 -5.77
C GLY A 162 6.83 -2.55 -6.82
N VAL A 163 5.81 -3.32 -6.42
CA VAL A 163 4.68 -3.65 -7.29
C VAL A 163 3.70 -2.48 -7.31
N PHE A 164 2.88 -2.41 -8.35
CA PHE A 164 1.86 -1.38 -8.53
C PHE A 164 0.48 -2.00 -8.46
N ASP A 165 -0.53 -1.14 -8.36
CA ASP A 165 -1.91 -1.55 -8.50
C ASP A 165 -2.14 -2.26 -9.84
N GLU A 166 -2.90 -3.35 -9.80
CA GLU A 166 -3.30 -4.13 -10.97
C GLU A 166 -4.54 -3.54 -11.65
N TYR A 167 -4.76 -2.24 -11.49
CA TYR A 167 -5.79 -1.44 -12.16
C TYR A 167 -5.25 -0.03 -12.43
N ASN A 168 -5.92 0.72 -13.31
CA ASN A 168 -5.49 2.07 -13.65
C ASN A 168 -6.69 3.03 -13.64
N ASN A 169 -6.65 4.06 -12.79
CA ASN A 169 -7.73 5.05 -12.71
C ASN A 169 -7.65 6.12 -13.81
N ASP A 170 -6.47 6.40 -14.37
CA ASP A 170 -6.25 7.39 -15.42
C ASP A 170 -6.61 6.83 -16.81
N ALA A 171 -6.36 5.54 -17.01
CA ALA A 171 -6.74 4.79 -18.20
C ALA A 171 -7.57 3.54 -17.80
N PRO A 172 -8.82 3.72 -17.35
CA PRO A 172 -9.64 2.66 -16.77
C PRO A 172 -10.13 1.62 -17.77
N PHE A 173 -10.08 1.93 -19.07
CA PHE A 173 -10.55 1.03 -20.12
C PHE A 173 -9.61 0.97 -21.31
N TYR A 174 -9.62 -0.18 -21.99
CA TYR A 174 -8.97 -0.40 -23.26
C TYR A 174 -9.87 -1.22 -24.19
N VAL A 175 -9.55 -1.20 -25.49
CA VAL A 175 -10.26 -2.01 -26.49
C VAL A 175 -9.51 -3.32 -26.70
N SER A 176 -10.19 -4.44 -26.49
CA SER A 176 -9.71 -5.78 -26.85
C SER A 176 -10.43 -6.28 -28.11
N ASP A 177 -9.71 -7.02 -28.97
CA ASP A 177 -10.31 -7.75 -30.09
C ASP A 177 -10.25 -9.24 -29.78
N ASN A 178 -11.43 -9.83 -29.57
CA ASN A 178 -11.59 -11.25 -29.35
C ASN A 178 -12.29 -11.87 -30.56
N SER A 179 -11.49 -12.34 -31.53
CA SER A 179 -11.95 -13.04 -32.74
C SER A 179 -12.94 -12.24 -33.60
N GLY A 180 -12.70 -10.93 -33.78
CA GLY A 180 -13.52 -10.06 -34.62
C GLY A 180 -14.64 -9.33 -33.87
N ASN A 181 -14.79 -9.57 -32.56
CA ASN A 181 -15.64 -8.80 -31.68
C ASN A 181 -14.78 -7.83 -30.87
N THR A 182 -14.91 -6.54 -31.20
CA THR A 182 -14.32 -5.44 -30.43
C THR A 182 -15.08 -5.26 -29.13
N ILE A 183 -14.41 -5.44 -28.00
CA ILE A 183 -15.00 -5.33 -26.66
C ILE A 183 -14.21 -4.29 -25.88
N VAL A 184 -14.90 -3.46 -25.10
CA VAL A 184 -14.26 -2.54 -24.15
C VAL A 184 -14.10 -3.27 -22.82
N GLU A 185 -12.86 -3.34 -22.35
CA GLU A 185 -12.51 -4.00 -21.10
C GLU A 185 -11.92 -3.02 -20.09
N ALA A 186 -12.16 -3.31 -18.81
CA ALA A 186 -11.49 -2.62 -17.72
C ALA A 186 -9.98 -2.95 -17.71
N THR A 187 -9.14 -1.93 -17.58
CA THR A 187 -7.69 -2.10 -17.42
C THR A 187 -7.41 -2.76 -16.09
N ARG A 188 -7.14 -4.08 -16.12
CA ARG A 188 -6.84 -4.88 -14.93
C ARG A 188 -6.10 -6.17 -15.23
N CYS A 189 -5.29 -6.66 -14.28
CA CYS A 189 -4.68 -8.00 -14.40
C CYS A 189 -5.68 -9.12 -14.07
N SER A 190 -6.66 -8.83 -13.20
CA SER A 190 -7.67 -9.80 -12.75
C SER A 190 -8.90 -9.85 -13.70
N ALA A 191 -8.71 -10.24 -14.95
CA ALA A 191 -9.74 -10.21 -16.01
C ALA A 191 -10.99 -11.07 -15.70
N ASN A 192 -10.85 -12.12 -14.89
CA ASN A 192 -11.93 -13.02 -14.51
C ASN A 192 -12.86 -12.47 -13.41
N ILE A 193 -12.52 -11.33 -12.78
CA ILE A 193 -13.38 -10.70 -11.78
C ILE A 193 -14.64 -10.16 -12.46
N THR A 194 -15.82 -10.50 -11.95
CA THR A 194 -17.08 -10.00 -12.52
C THR A 194 -17.43 -8.62 -11.95
N GLY A 195 -18.25 -7.86 -12.66
CA GLY A 195 -18.67 -6.55 -12.21
C GLY A 195 -19.42 -5.78 -13.28
N LYS A 196 -19.63 -4.49 -13.02
CA LYS A 196 -20.44 -3.61 -13.87
C LYS A 196 -19.69 -2.34 -14.23
N TYR A 197 -19.87 -1.89 -15.46
CA TYR A 197 -19.41 -0.60 -15.93
C TYR A 197 -20.46 0.45 -15.58
N VAL A 198 -20.14 1.34 -14.64
CA VAL A 198 -21.08 2.34 -14.12
C VAL A 198 -20.49 3.75 -14.08
N VAL A 199 -21.38 4.73 -14.21
CA VAL A 199 -21.09 6.14 -13.94
C VAL A 199 -21.86 6.54 -12.69
N GLN A 200 -21.17 7.15 -11.74
CA GLN A 200 -21.80 7.77 -10.58
C GLN A 200 -22.22 9.19 -10.95
N ASN A 201 -23.50 9.36 -11.32
CA ASN A 201 -24.07 10.67 -11.64
C ASN A 201 -25.30 10.88 -10.75
N CYS A 202 -25.14 11.66 -9.68
CA CYS A 202 -26.19 11.89 -8.71
C CYS A 202 -27.15 12.99 -9.23
N ALA A 203 -28.31 12.57 -9.76
CA ALA A 203 -29.45 13.45 -10.00
C ALA A 203 -30.68 12.86 -9.28
N GLY A 204 -30.92 13.28 -8.04
CA GLY A 204 -32.00 12.75 -7.19
C GLY A 204 -31.64 11.40 -6.56
N ASP A 205 -32.64 10.50 -6.41
CA ASP A 205 -32.50 9.24 -5.67
C ASP A 205 -31.74 8.13 -6.41
N ASN A 206 -31.46 8.29 -7.71
CA ASN A 206 -30.79 7.27 -8.51
C ASN A 206 -29.38 7.71 -8.89
N CYS A 207 -28.39 7.26 -8.11
CA CYS A 207 -27.01 7.74 -8.18
C CYS A 207 -26.09 6.96 -9.14
N ILE A 208 -26.56 5.84 -9.69
CA ILE A 208 -25.72 4.91 -10.46
C ILE A 208 -26.46 4.53 -11.74
N ARG A 209 -25.76 4.64 -12.88
CA ARG A 209 -26.25 4.18 -14.18
C ARG A 209 -25.16 3.41 -14.93
N ASN A 210 -25.57 2.58 -15.88
CA ASN A 210 -24.62 1.90 -16.76
C ASN A 210 -23.86 2.91 -17.63
N CYS A 211 -22.63 2.55 -17.98
CA CYS A 211 -21.83 3.35 -18.91
C CYS A 211 -22.38 3.28 -20.34
N SER A 212 -22.29 4.42 -21.02
CA SER A 212 -22.62 4.57 -22.43
C SER A 212 -21.34 4.41 -23.24
N TYR A 213 -21.44 3.68 -24.35
CA TYR A 213 -20.36 3.56 -25.32
C TYR A 213 -20.27 4.84 -26.15
N ASP A 214 -19.07 5.38 -26.26
CA ASP A 214 -18.78 6.54 -27.09
C ASP A 214 -18.19 6.11 -28.43
N ASN A 215 -18.96 6.36 -29.49
CA ASN A 215 -18.58 6.01 -30.86
C ASN A 215 -17.35 6.78 -31.38
N GLN A 216 -17.01 7.93 -30.80
CA GLN A 216 -15.86 8.75 -31.22
C GLN A 216 -14.57 8.20 -30.62
N THR A 217 -14.55 7.97 -29.31
CA THR A 217 -13.36 7.46 -28.58
C THR A 217 -13.21 5.95 -28.67
N LYS A 218 -14.27 5.23 -29.09
CA LYS A 218 -14.37 3.77 -29.07
C LYS A 218 -14.25 3.15 -27.67
N LEU A 219 -14.45 3.95 -26.63
CA LEU A 219 -14.40 3.57 -25.22
C LEU A 219 -15.72 3.94 -24.53
N TYR A 220 -15.80 3.70 -23.23
CA TYR A 220 -16.90 4.25 -22.43
C TYR A 220 -16.72 5.75 -22.20
N GLU A 221 -17.85 6.41 -21.95
CA GLU A 221 -17.88 7.83 -21.61
C GLU A 221 -17.02 8.21 -20.40
N ALA A 222 -16.64 9.49 -20.33
CA ALA A 222 -15.88 10.03 -19.21
C ALA A 222 -16.60 9.84 -17.88
N GLY A 223 -15.85 9.47 -16.84
CA GLY A 223 -16.39 9.17 -15.51
C GLY A 223 -16.98 7.76 -15.37
N CYS A 224 -16.95 6.95 -16.43
CA CYS A 224 -17.22 5.51 -16.32
C CYS A 224 -16.14 4.83 -15.47
N THR A 225 -16.55 3.89 -14.63
CA THR A 225 -15.66 3.06 -13.81
C THR A 225 -16.15 1.62 -13.82
N PHE A 226 -15.22 0.67 -13.63
CA PHE A 226 -15.57 -0.72 -13.41
C PHE A 226 -15.70 -0.97 -11.91
N VAL A 227 -16.89 -1.39 -11.47
CA VAL A 227 -17.16 -1.74 -10.08
C VAL A 227 -17.32 -3.26 -9.99
N PRO A 228 -16.41 -3.98 -9.32
CA PRO A 228 -16.55 -5.41 -9.13
C PRO A 228 -17.81 -5.77 -8.34
N ASP A 229 -18.40 -6.92 -8.62
CA ASP A 229 -19.41 -7.49 -7.73
C ASP A 229 -18.76 -7.81 -6.37
N VAL A 230 -19.51 -7.60 -5.28
CA VAL A 230 -18.99 -7.85 -3.92
C VAL A 230 -18.64 -9.32 -3.71
N ILE A 231 -19.44 -10.22 -4.29
CA ILE A 231 -19.24 -11.67 -4.22
C ILE A 231 -18.48 -12.10 -5.46
N GLN A 232 -17.28 -12.63 -5.26
CA GLN A 232 -16.40 -13.13 -6.30
C GLN A 232 -16.01 -14.58 -5.99
N ASN A 233 -16.06 -15.44 -7.02
CA ASN A 233 -15.63 -16.83 -6.91
C ASN A 233 -14.20 -17.05 -7.41
N THR A 234 -13.60 -16.02 -8.01
CA THR A 234 -12.26 -16.10 -8.59
C THR A 234 -11.23 -15.47 -7.65
N PRO A 235 -10.13 -16.18 -7.34
CA PRO A 235 -9.01 -15.59 -6.61
C PRO A 235 -8.46 -14.37 -7.34
N ALA A 236 -8.13 -13.34 -6.57
CA ALA A 236 -7.43 -12.17 -7.08
C ALA A 236 -6.20 -11.85 -6.22
N SER A 237 -5.33 -11.04 -6.81
CA SER A 237 -4.18 -10.44 -6.14
C SER A 237 -4.63 -9.32 -5.21
N ILE A 238 -3.89 -9.13 -4.11
CA ILE A 238 -4.11 -7.99 -3.21
C ILE A 238 -3.82 -6.66 -3.89
N MET A 239 -3.08 -6.68 -4.99
CA MET A 239 -2.78 -5.49 -5.79
C MET A 239 -3.93 -5.07 -6.72
N TYR A 240 -4.96 -5.91 -6.92
CA TYR A 240 -6.12 -5.50 -7.73
C TYR A 240 -7.11 -4.68 -6.92
N MET A 241 -7.75 -5.25 -5.91
CA MET A 241 -8.65 -4.51 -5.03
C MET A 241 -8.69 -5.21 -3.67
N GLN A 242 -7.91 -4.70 -2.72
CA GLN A 242 -7.69 -5.31 -1.40
C GLN A 242 -9.00 -5.54 -0.61
N SER A 243 -10.05 -4.78 -0.89
CA SER A 243 -11.36 -4.90 -0.25
C SER A 243 -12.14 -6.16 -0.62
N LEU A 244 -11.82 -6.82 -1.74
CA LEU A 244 -12.52 -8.02 -2.18
C LEU A 244 -12.21 -9.22 -1.29
N ALA A 245 -13.26 -9.97 -0.93
CA ALA A 245 -13.12 -11.15 -0.07
C ALA A 245 -12.31 -12.27 -0.77
N SER A 246 -12.41 -12.40 -2.09
CA SER A 246 -11.70 -13.42 -2.88
C SER A 246 -10.18 -13.19 -3.00
N VAL A 247 -9.71 -12.02 -2.58
CA VAL A 247 -8.27 -11.69 -2.56
C VAL A 247 -7.54 -12.54 -1.52
N SER A 248 -6.74 -13.45 -2.04
CA SER A 248 -6.08 -14.52 -1.27
C SER A 248 -4.61 -14.72 -1.66
N THR A 249 -4.11 -13.97 -2.63
CA THR A 249 -2.73 -14.01 -3.11
C THR A 249 -2.12 -12.61 -3.06
N VAL A 250 -0.80 -12.50 -2.96
CA VAL A 250 -0.14 -11.18 -2.89
C VAL A 250 0.23 -10.63 -4.27
N ILE A 251 0.54 -11.52 -5.23
CA ILE A 251 0.80 -11.16 -6.63
C ILE A 251 0.25 -12.30 -7.49
N SER A 252 -0.55 -11.96 -8.50
CA SER A 252 -0.91 -12.89 -9.58
C SER A 252 0.13 -12.74 -10.69
N PHE A 253 0.89 -13.81 -10.98
CA PHE A 253 1.68 -13.92 -12.20
C PHE A 253 0.86 -14.63 -13.27
#